data_AF-A0A2E4JSV0-F1
#
_entry.id   AF-A0A2E4JSV0-F1
#
_cell.length_a   1.000
_cell.length_b   1.000
_cell.length_c   1.000
_cell.angle_alpha   90.00
_cell.angle_beta   90.00
_cell.angle_gamma   90.00
#
_symmetry.space_group_name_H-M   'P 1'
#
loop_
_entity.id
_entity.type
_entity.pdbx_description
1 polymer ?
#
loop_
_entity_poly.entity_id
_entity_poly.type
_entity_poly.pdbx_seq_one_letter_code
_entity_poly.pdbx_strand_id
1 'polypeptide(L)'
;MNIQLFSFLYTQRFKLIYVVTHRLADVDAYCATYAIVKLLCRITKDSTVKAVFPDGLNTITMKVSKKFPMYIENNADFAKVDLIVIIDTNNPILLAKSMRGVVDSKAKKIIIDHHPLVKTTRKITNITFIDMKTSSASEMVYDLYRTNKVSLGKRVSQILLLGIIADSQHLFLANGKTLTAVSQLYKIGASIEIAKKILTRERDPSERIARLKGASRISLYKVNNFIIVFSRIGSFHASVAKAIVDLGADLGITIGGNGKESKASLRATQKFYTSSNLHLGTDVANKISDSGGGHPTAASLSKTVDENMLEKLLLNVIEAKLGKLKTVK
;
A
#
# COMPACT_ATOMS: atom_id res chain seq x y z
N MET A 1 -27.90 3.65 5.08
CA MET A 1 -28.42 2.43 5.69
C MET A 1 -28.18 2.53 7.20
N ASN A 2 -29.15 3.06 7.94
CA ASN A 2 -29.05 3.40 9.37
C ASN A 2 -29.51 2.20 10.22
N ILE A 3 -28.70 1.15 10.27
CA ILE A 3 -28.89 0.11 11.28
C ILE A 3 -27.79 0.32 12.31
N GLN A 4 -28.20 0.38 13.58
CA GLN A 4 -27.37 0.56 14.77
C GLN A 4 -26.24 -0.49 14.83
N LEU A 5 -25.20 -0.33 14.00
CA LEU A 5 -24.01 -1.15 14.09
C LEU A 5 -23.40 -0.85 15.45
N PHE A 6 -23.31 -1.90 16.27
CA PHE A 6 -22.87 -1.90 17.67
C PHE A 6 -23.92 -1.62 18.75
N SER A 7 -25.24 -1.54 18.48
CA SER A 7 -26.23 -1.45 19.58
C SER A 7 -26.09 -2.59 20.59
N PHE A 8 -25.83 -3.80 20.12
CA PHE A 8 -25.61 -4.95 21.00
C PHE A 8 -24.35 -4.83 21.87
N LEU A 9 -23.36 -4.00 21.50
CA LEU A 9 -22.19 -3.73 22.33
C LEU A 9 -22.53 -2.92 23.59
N TYR A 10 -23.67 -2.23 23.59
CA TYR A 10 -24.17 -1.51 24.77
C TYR A 10 -24.95 -2.41 25.74
N THR A 11 -25.54 -3.50 25.25
CA THR A 11 -26.42 -4.38 26.03
C THR A 11 -25.77 -5.70 26.43
N GLN A 12 -24.77 -6.17 25.68
CA GLN A 12 -24.04 -7.40 25.96
C GLN A 12 -22.68 -7.09 26.61
N ARG A 13 -22.26 -7.94 27.55
CA ARG A 13 -20.98 -7.79 28.24
C ARG A 13 -19.91 -8.67 27.56
N PHE A 14 -18.82 -8.04 27.12
CA PHE A 14 -17.64 -8.70 26.58
C PHE A 14 -16.47 -8.44 27.54
N LYS A 15 -15.77 -9.47 28.01
CA LYS A 15 -14.58 -9.29 28.87
C LYS A 15 -13.33 -9.05 28.03
N LEU A 16 -13.14 -9.82 26.96
CA LEU A 16 -11.97 -9.73 26.08
C LEU A 16 -12.39 -9.55 24.62
N ILE A 17 -11.90 -8.47 24.02
CA ILE A 17 -12.15 -8.12 22.62
C ILE A 17 -10.81 -8.02 21.89
N TYR A 18 -10.66 -8.76 20.79
CA TYR A 18 -9.52 -8.59 19.88
C TYR A 18 -9.93 -7.85 18.62
N VAL A 19 -9.12 -6.86 18.25
CA VAL A 19 -9.19 -6.20 16.94
C VAL A 19 -8.04 -6.73 16.11
N VAL A 20 -8.35 -7.47 15.05
CA VAL A 20 -7.39 -8.17 14.20
C VAL A 20 -7.44 -7.58 12.79
N THR A 21 -6.29 -7.46 12.13
CA THR A 21 -6.23 -7.00 10.74
C THR A 21 -5.42 -7.97 9.86
N HIS A 22 -5.13 -7.59 8.63
CA HIS A 22 -4.34 -8.39 7.71
C HIS A 22 -2.85 -8.40 8.05
N ARG A 23 -2.14 -9.36 7.46
CA ARG A 23 -0.67 -9.49 7.51
C ARG A 23 0.01 -8.26 6.95
N LEU A 24 1.17 -7.92 7.50
CA LEU A 24 1.96 -6.75 7.10
C LEU A 24 1.10 -5.50 6.99
N ALA A 25 0.36 -5.21 8.07
CA ALA A 25 -0.67 -4.19 8.10
C ALA A 25 -0.17 -2.86 7.53
N ASP A 26 -0.95 -2.31 6.60
CA ASP A 26 -0.63 -1.03 6.02
C ASP A 26 -1.12 0.13 6.90
N VAL A 27 -1.06 1.33 6.36
CA VAL A 27 -1.38 2.53 7.13
C VAL A 27 -2.86 2.56 7.45
N ASP A 28 -3.73 2.14 6.53
CA ASP A 28 -5.17 2.19 6.78
C ASP A 28 -5.58 1.17 7.84
N ALA A 29 -5.17 -0.09 7.67
CA ALA A 29 -5.35 -1.15 8.67
C ALA A 29 -4.94 -0.71 10.08
N TYR A 30 -3.76 -0.09 10.22
CA TYR A 30 -3.27 0.39 11.52
C TYR A 30 -4.10 1.55 12.07
N CYS A 31 -4.41 2.54 11.23
CA CYS A 31 -5.18 3.73 11.64
C CYS A 31 -6.60 3.37 12.04
N ALA A 32 -7.26 2.53 11.25
CA ALA A 32 -8.59 2.01 11.51
C ALA A 32 -8.60 1.17 12.80
N THR A 33 -7.62 0.27 12.97
CA THR A 33 -7.44 -0.53 14.21
C THR A 33 -7.28 0.37 15.44
N TYR A 34 -6.41 1.38 15.38
CA TYR A 34 -6.20 2.32 16.48
C TYR A 34 -7.51 3.01 16.87
N ALA A 35 -8.22 3.54 15.88
CA ALA A 35 -9.42 4.31 16.11
C ALA A 35 -10.56 3.43 16.64
N ILE A 36 -10.72 2.21 16.12
CA ILE A 36 -11.79 1.31 16.58
C ILE A 36 -11.50 0.72 17.96
N VAL A 37 -10.25 0.44 18.32
CA VAL A 37 -9.89 0.06 19.70
C VAL A 37 -10.34 1.15 20.67
N LYS A 38 -10.06 2.43 20.36
CA LYS A 38 -10.50 3.57 21.18
C LYS A 38 -12.02 3.72 21.22
N LEU A 39 -12.73 3.41 20.14
CA LEU A 39 -14.19 3.43 20.09
C LEU A 39 -14.76 2.33 21.00
N LEU A 40 -14.28 1.10 20.84
CA LEU A 40 -14.72 -0.07 21.59
C LEU A 40 -14.49 0.13 23.10
N CYS A 41 -13.34 0.65 23.52
CA CYS A 41 -13.07 0.99 24.93
C CYS A 41 -14.08 2.01 25.52
N ARG A 42 -14.72 2.85 24.69
CA ARG A 42 -15.70 3.84 25.16
C ARG A 42 -17.12 3.31 25.21
N ILE A 43 -17.48 2.41 24.30
CA ILE A 43 -18.86 1.91 24.17
C ILE A 43 -19.10 0.60 24.91
N THR A 44 -18.04 -0.17 25.17
CA THR A 44 -18.11 -1.42 25.93
C THR A 44 -17.72 -1.19 27.39
N LYS A 45 -18.50 -1.75 28.33
CA LYS A 45 -18.25 -1.61 29.78
C LYS A 45 -17.32 -2.71 30.26
N ASP A 46 -16.26 -2.33 30.99
CA ASP A 46 -15.28 -3.22 31.63
C ASP A 46 -14.57 -4.21 30.68
N SER A 47 -14.52 -3.90 29.38
CA SER A 47 -13.87 -4.76 28.39
C SER A 47 -12.38 -4.45 28.26
N THR A 48 -11.57 -5.51 28.18
CA THR A 48 -10.19 -5.42 27.72
C THR A 48 -10.17 -5.52 26.20
N VAL A 49 -9.76 -4.44 25.52
CA VAL A 49 -9.66 -4.39 24.05
C VAL A 49 -8.19 -4.42 23.65
N LYS A 50 -7.79 -5.37 22.80
CA LYS A 50 -6.41 -5.53 22.34
C LYS A 50 -6.31 -5.54 20.82
N ALA A 51 -5.29 -4.89 20.27
CA ALA A 51 -4.98 -4.92 18.84
C ALA A 51 -4.02 -6.08 18.52
N VAL A 52 -4.29 -6.81 17.44
CA VAL A 52 -3.48 -7.95 16.97
C VAL A 52 -3.08 -7.71 15.52
N PHE A 53 -1.77 -7.67 15.26
CA PHE A 53 -1.19 -7.50 13.93
C PHE A 53 -0.45 -8.80 13.55
N PRO A 54 -1.08 -9.73 12.79
CA PRO A 54 -0.59 -11.09 12.62
C PRO A 54 0.89 -11.17 12.20
N ASP A 55 1.28 -10.48 11.14
CA ASP A 55 2.66 -10.46 10.67
C ASP A 55 3.32 -9.09 10.88
N GLY A 56 2.86 -8.36 11.90
CA GLY A 56 3.35 -7.01 12.21
C GLY A 56 2.93 -5.95 11.19
N LEU A 57 3.74 -4.89 11.10
CA LEU A 57 3.45 -3.66 10.35
C LEU A 57 4.38 -3.53 9.14
N ASN A 58 3.90 -2.98 8.03
CA ASN A 58 4.79 -2.64 6.92
C ASN A 58 5.72 -1.45 7.26
N THR A 59 6.72 -1.22 6.40
CA THR A 59 7.75 -0.18 6.62
C THR A 59 7.21 1.23 6.81
N ILE A 60 6.15 1.61 6.10
CA ILE A 60 5.54 2.94 6.22
C ILE A 60 4.73 3.01 7.52
N THR A 61 3.95 1.96 7.81
CA THR A 61 3.15 1.85 9.03
C THR A 61 3.99 1.87 10.30
N MET A 62 5.21 1.31 10.29
CA MET A 62 6.15 1.44 11.42
C MET A 62 6.51 2.90 11.75
N LYS A 63 6.50 3.82 10.78
CA LYS A 63 6.70 5.25 11.04
C LYS A 63 5.46 5.86 11.69
N VAL A 64 4.28 5.43 11.26
CA VAL A 64 3.00 5.84 11.83
C VAL A 64 2.90 5.41 13.29
N SER A 65 3.22 4.15 13.60
CA SER A 65 3.12 3.60 14.95
C SER A 65 4.05 4.27 15.96
N LYS A 66 5.22 4.77 15.53
CA LYS A 66 6.12 5.57 16.38
C LYS A 66 5.48 6.91 16.82
N LYS A 67 4.69 7.54 15.94
CA LYS A 67 3.99 8.80 16.27
C LYS A 67 2.67 8.58 17.00
N PHE A 68 1.98 7.48 16.68
CA PHE A 68 0.70 7.09 17.26
C PHE A 68 0.79 5.72 17.93
N PRO A 69 1.58 5.54 19.01
CA PRO A 69 1.74 4.25 19.65
C PRO A 69 0.42 3.72 20.19
N MET A 70 0.23 2.41 20.04
CA MET A 70 -0.79 1.62 20.72
C MET A 70 -0.17 0.32 21.23
N TYR A 71 -0.77 -0.26 22.28
CA TYR A 71 -0.40 -1.60 22.73
C TYR A 71 -0.78 -2.63 21.67
N ILE A 72 0.17 -3.49 21.31
CA ILE A 72 -0.01 -4.58 20.36
C ILE A 72 0.12 -5.91 21.12
N GLU A 73 -0.88 -6.75 21.00
CA GLU A 73 -0.86 -8.11 21.55
C GLU A 73 -0.11 -9.04 20.59
N ASN A 74 1.12 -9.37 20.96
CA ASN A 74 2.00 -10.20 20.13
C ASN A 74 1.70 -11.71 20.31
N ASN A 75 1.15 -12.10 21.46
CA ASN A 75 0.88 -13.49 21.83
C ASN A 75 -0.63 -13.70 22.02
N ALA A 76 -1.39 -13.43 20.96
CA ALA A 76 -2.84 -13.49 20.97
C ALA A 76 -3.35 -14.95 21.12
N ASP A 77 -3.86 -15.28 22.31
CA ASP A 77 -4.68 -16.47 22.53
C ASP A 77 -6.16 -16.16 22.24
N PHE A 78 -6.75 -16.90 21.30
CA PHE A 78 -8.13 -16.73 20.83
C PHE A 78 -9.15 -17.60 21.57
N ALA A 79 -8.71 -18.49 22.47
CA ALA A 79 -9.58 -19.46 23.16
C ALA A 79 -10.58 -18.80 24.13
N LYS A 80 -10.18 -17.70 24.78
CA LYS A 80 -10.96 -16.98 25.80
C LYS A 80 -11.52 -15.63 25.30
N VAL A 81 -11.50 -15.40 24.00
CA VAL A 81 -11.98 -14.14 23.42
C VAL A 81 -13.51 -14.19 23.29
N ASP A 82 -14.19 -13.11 23.67
CA ASP A 82 -15.65 -13.03 23.57
C ASP A 82 -16.09 -12.43 22.23
N LEU A 83 -15.29 -11.48 21.72
CA LEU A 83 -15.54 -10.76 20.46
C LEU A 83 -14.25 -10.55 19.67
N ILE A 84 -14.30 -10.85 18.38
CA ILE A 84 -13.24 -10.56 17.40
C ILE A 84 -13.79 -9.56 16.39
N VAL A 85 -13.13 -8.41 16.26
CA VAL A 85 -13.39 -7.42 15.23
C VAL A 85 -12.26 -7.51 14.21
N ILE A 86 -12.58 -7.98 13.02
CA ILE A 86 -11.67 -8.08 11.90
C ILE A 86 -11.81 -6.81 11.07
N ILE A 87 -10.69 -6.11 10.84
CA ILE A 87 -10.69 -4.84 10.14
C ILE A 87 -9.77 -4.85 8.93
N ASP A 88 -10.23 -4.20 7.87
CA ASP A 88 -9.50 -4.00 6.62
C ASP A 88 -9.12 -5.30 5.88
N THR A 89 -9.90 -6.35 6.14
CA THR A 89 -9.85 -7.58 5.36
C THR A 89 -11.08 -8.43 5.62
N ASN A 90 -11.62 -9.01 4.55
CA ASN A 90 -12.64 -10.05 4.58
C ASN A 90 -12.10 -11.43 4.14
N ASN A 91 -10.81 -11.51 3.78
CA ASN A 91 -10.17 -12.74 3.34
C ASN A 91 -9.43 -13.43 4.51
N PRO A 92 -9.87 -14.62 4.95
CA PRO A 92 -9.24 -15.34 6.07
C PRO A 92 -7.73 -15.58 5.90
N ILE A 93 -7.26 -15.80 4.67
CA ILE A 93 -5.84 -16.07 4.40
C ILE A 93 -4.96 -14.88 4.81
N LEU A 94 -5.50 -13.66 4.68
CA LEU A 94 -4.78 -12.44 5.06
C LEU A 94 -4.62 -12.29 6.58
N LEU A 95 -5.33 -13.06 7.41
CA LEU A 95 -5.14 -13.09 8.86
C LEU A 95 -3.86 -13.84 9.28
N ALA A 96 -3.15 -14.49 8.33
CA ALA A 96 -1.87 -15.18 8.52
C ALA A 96 -1.82 -16.03 9.80
N LYS A 97 -0.86 -15.79 10.71
CA LYS A 97 -0.70 -16.59 11.93
C LYS A 97 -1.93 -16.57 12.85
N SER A 98 -2.81 -15.56 12.71
CA SER A 98 -4.07 -15.47 13.47
C SER A 98 -5.23 -16.21 12.82
N MET A 99 -5.10 -16.66 11.56
CA MET A 99 -6.21 -17.27 10.79
C MET A 99 -6.85 -18.43 11.55
N ARG A 100 -6.08 -19.43 11.97
CA ARG A 100 -6.61 -20.60 12.67
C ARG A 100 -7.29 -20.22 13.99
N GLY A 101 -6.63 -19.38 14.79
CA GLY A 101 -7.20 -18.90 16.06
C GLY A 101 -8.51 -18.14 15.87
N VAL A 102 -8.61 -17.29 14.85
CA VAL A 102 -9.84 -16.55 14.52
C VAL A 102 -10.93 -17.49 14.03
N VAL A 103 -10.62 -18.41 13.12
CA VAL A 103 -11.60 -19.35 12.53
C VAL A 103 -12.18 -20.29 13.60
N ASP A 104 -11.31 -20.90 14.42
CA ASP A 104 -11.69 -21.94 15.39
C ASP A 104 -12.30 -21.35 16.67
N SER A 105 -12.13 -20.04 16.92
CA SER A 105 -12.66 -19.39 18.12
C SER A 105 -14.19 -19.43 18.17
N LYS A 106 -14.75 -19.61 19.37
CA LYS A 106 -16.20 -19.51 19.62
C LYS A 106 -16.68 -18.05 19.73
N ALA A 107 -15.76 -17.08 19.74
CA ALA A 107 -16.07 -15.66 19.84
C ALA A 107 -17.05 -15.22 18.74
N LYS A 108 -17.87 -14.22 19.05
CA LYS A 108 -18.60 -13.49 18.02
C LYS A 108 -17.61 -12.77 17.11
N LYS A 109 -17.86 -12.74 15.81
CA LYS A 109 -16.95 -12.18 14.79
C LYS A 109 -17.64 -11.11 13.98
N ILE A 110 -17.02 -9.93 13.90
CA ILE A 110 -17.46 -8.81 13.08
C ILE A 110 -16.39 -8.53 12.05
N ILE A 111 -16.76 -8.31 10.79
CA ILE A 111 -15.85 -7.81 9.75
C ILE A 111 -16.23 -6.36 9.42
N ILE A 112 -15.24 -5.49 9.34
CA ILE A 112 -15.32 -4.10 8.86
C ILE A 112 -14.30 -3.95 7.75
N ASP A 113 -14.75 -3.83 6.50
CA ASP A 113 -13.84 -3.84 5.36
C ASP A 113 -14.47 -3.14 4.15
N HIS A 114 -13.66 -2.53 3.30
CA HIS A 114 -14.10 -1.85 2.08
C HIS A 114 -13.76 -2.61 0.80
N HIS A 115 -13.02 -3.71 0.91
CA HIS A 115 -12.70 -4.56 -0.23
C HIS A 115 -13.92 -5.36 -0.73
N PRO A 116 -13.91 -5.82 -2.01
CA PRO A 116 -14.91 -6.77 -2.49
C PRO A 116 -14.98 -8.04 -1.62
N LEU A 117 -16.19 -8.53 -1.40
CA LEU A 117 -16.43 -9.76 -0.65
C LEU A 117 -15.80 -10.97 -1.33
N VAL A 118 -14.96 -11.72 -0.62
CA VAL A 118 -14.48 -13.04 -1.09
C VAL A 118 -15.42 -14.16 -0.67
N LYS A 119 -15.49 -15.24 -1.46
CA LYS A 119 -16.40 -16.38 -1.22
C LYS A 119 -16.24 -17.00 0.18
N THR A 120 -15.04 -16.97 0.74
CA THR A 120 -14.72 -17.55 2.06
C THR A 120 -15.10 -16.66 3.25
N THR A 121 -15.48 -15.40 3.02
CA THR A 121 -15.85 -14.43 4.09
C THR A 121 -16.92 -14.99 5.02
N ARG A 122 -17.97 -15.60 4.45
CA ARG A 122 -19.11 -16.13 5.22
C ARG A 122 -18.73 -17.24 6.20
N LYS A 123 -17.57 -17.88 6.01
CA LYS A 123 -17.10 -18.97 6.89
C LYS A 123 -16.53 -18.46 8.22
N ILE A 124 -16.24 -17.17 8.34
CA ILE A 124 -15.45 -16.62 9.47
C ILE A 124 -16.13 -15.46 10.19
N THR A 125 -17.41 -15.20 9.92
CA THR A 125 -18.08 -13.98 10.43
C THR A 125 -19.51 -14.23 10.85
N ASN A 126 -19.93 -13.53 11.90
CA ASN A 126 -21.33 -13.46 12.31
C ASN A 126 -21.99 -12.18 11.79
N ILE A 127 -21.24 -11.09 11.64
CA ILE A 127 -21.73 -9.78 11.20
C ILE A 127 -20.72 -9.19 10.21
N THR A 128 -21.20 -8.74 9.05
CA THR A 128 -20.36 -8.06 8.05
C THR A 128 -20.79 -6.62 7.88
N PHE A 129 -19.83 -5.71 7.90
CA PHE A 129 -19.99 -4.32 7.53
C PHE A 129 -19.02 -4.06 6.38
N ILE A 130 -19.55 -4.16 5.17
CA ILE A 130 -18.79 -3.98 3.93
C ILE A 130 -19.36 -2.80 3.16
N ASP A 131 -18.51 -1.80 2.86
CA ASP A 131 -18.88 -0.65 2.03
C ASP A 131 -17.81 -0.42 0.96
N MET A 132 -17.97 -1.06 -0.20
CA MET A 132 -17.04 -0.93 -1.33
C MET A 132 -16.98 0.46 -1.95
N LYS A 133 -17.85 1.39 -1.54
CA LYS A 133 -17.85 2.77 -2.04
C LYS A 133 -17.03 3.70 -1.16
N THR A 134 -16.64 3.27 0.03
CA THR A 134 -15.82 4.10 0.93
C THR A 134 -14.35 4.01 0.53
N SER A 135 -13.57 5.07 0.84
CA SER A 135 -12.17 5.12 0.41
C SER A 135 -11.25 4.19 1.19
N SER A 136 -11.64 3.82 2.41
CA SER A 136 -10.76 3.19 3.42
C SER A 136 -11.56 2.61 4.58
N ALA A 137 -11.02 1.60 5.26
CA ALA A 137 -11.49 1.15 6.56
C ALA A 137 -11.48 2.28 7.60
N SER A 138 -10.53 3.22 7.55
CA SER A 138 -10.54 4.41 8.42
C SER A 138 -11.77 5.29 8.20
N GLU A 139 -12.23 5.49 6.96
CA GLU A 139 -13.48 6.21 6.68
C GLU A 139 -14.69 5.48 7.27
N MET A 140 -14.72 4.15 7.19
CA MET A 140 -15.76 3.33 7.83
C MET A 140 -15.77 3.49 9.34
N VAL A 141 -14.59 3.48 9.99
CA VAL A 141 -14.49 3.69 11.44
C VAL A 141 -14.92 5.10 11.83
N TYR A 142 -14.60 6.12 11.03
CA TYR A 142 -15.13 7.46 11.25
C TYR A 142 -16.67 7.50 11.25
N ASP A 143 -17.32 6.81 10.31
CA ASP A 143 -18.78 6.67 10.29
C ASP A 143 -19.32 5.95 11.52
N LEU A 144 -18.57 4.97 12.07
CA LEU A 144 -18.94 4.29 13.31
C LEU A 144 -18.91 5.21 14.53
N TYR A 145 -17.92 6.10 14.63
CA TYR A 145 -17.92 7.14 15.68
C TYR A 145 -19.17 8.01 15.61
N ARG A 146 -19.53 8.46 14.39
CA ARG A 146 -20.72 9.30 14.17
C ARG A 146 -22.01 8.57 14.52
N THR A 147 -22.16 7.34 14.03
CA THR A 147 -23.38 6.54 14.22
C THR A 147 -23.60 6.17 15.69
N ASN A 148 -22.51 5.93 16.43
CA ASN A 148 -22.54 5.66 17.88
C ASN A 148 -22.53 6.94 18.73
N LYS A 149 -22.59 8.13 18.11
CA LYS A 149 -22.58 9.45 18.77
C LYS A 149 -21.41 9.63 19.75
N VAL A 150 -20.26 9.03 19.43
CA VAL A 150 -19.03 9.16 20.23
C VAL A 150 -18.19 10.30 19.67
N SER A 151 -17.83 11.26 20.51
CA SER A 151 -17.01 12.40 20.09
C SER A 151 -15.57 11.98 19.76
N LEU A 152 -15.02 12.51 18.67
CA LEU A 152 -13.62 12.29 18.30
C LEU A 152 -12.72 13.32 19.00
N GLY A 153 -11.60 12.87 19.56
CA GLY A 153 -10.54 13.76 20.03
C GLY A 153 -9.53 14.02 18.90
N LYS A 154 -8.80 15.16 18.98
CA LYS A 154 -7.78 15.58 17.98
C LYS A 154 -6.87 14.45 17.51
N ARG A 155 -6.36 13.64 18.44
CA ARG A 155 -5.44 12.52 18.15
C ARG A 155 -6.10 11.41 17.31
N VAL A 156 -7.34 11.04 17.62
CA VAL A 156 -8.08 10.04 16.84
C VAL A 156 -8.51 10.63 15.49
N SER A 157 -8.88 11.91 15.44
CA SER A 157 -9.18 12.56 14.18
C SER A 157 -7.97 12.59 13.24
N GLN A 158 -6.78 12.89 13.77
CA GLN A 158 -5.54 12.90 12.99
C GLN A 158 -5.18 11.52 12.43
N ILE A 159 -5.37 10.45 13.21
CA ILE A 159 -5.02 9.11 12.74
C ILE A 159 -6.03 8.57 11.73
N LEU A 160 -7.33 8.84 11.91
CA LEU A 160 -8.35 8.52 10.90
C LEU A 160 -8.07 9.25 9.58
N LEU A 161 -7.73 10.54 9.65
CA LEU A 161 -7.35 11.31 8.46
C LEU A 161 -6.12 10.72 7.76
N LEU A 162 -5.15 10.22 8.53
CA LEU A 162 -3.94 9.61 7.98
C LEU A 162 -4.24 8.33 7.19
N GLY A 163 -5.09 7.45 7.72
CA GLY A 163 -5.54 6.24 7.01
C GLY A 163 -6.30 6.57 5.73
N ILE A 164 -7.26 7.50 5.81
CA ILE A 164 -8.03 7.97 4.65
C ILE A 164 -7.10 8.51 3.55
N ILE A 165 -6.13 9.37 3.90
CA ILE A 165 -5.19 9.96 2.92
C ILE A 165 -4.28 8.89 2.30
N ALA A 166 -3.86 7.89 3.07
CA ALA A 166 -2.99 6.82 2.58
C ALA A 166 -3.69 5.99 1.50
N ASP A 167 -4.90 5.53 1.79
CA ASP A 167 -5.58 4.55 0.95
C ASP A 167 -6.30 5.17 -0.26
N SER A 168 -6.78 6.41 -0.11
CA SER A 168 -7.32 7.21 -1.22
C SER A 168 -6.26 7.76 -2.18
N GLN A 169 -5.01 7.30 -2.10
CA GLN A 169 -3.86 7.77 -2.89
C GLN A 169 -3.70 9.30 -2.79
N HIS A 170 -3.57 9.81 -1.57
CA HIS A 170 -3.51 11.24 -1.28
C HIS A 170 -4.73 12.03 -1.79
N LEU A 171 -5.92 11.45 -1.61
CA LEU A 171 -7.22 11.98 -2.04
C LEU A 171 -7.43 12.00 -3.56
N PHE A 172 -6.53 11.38 -4.35
CA PHE A 172 -6.73 11.24 -5.81
C PHE A 172 -7.97 10.41 -6.14
N LEU A 173 -8.29 9.40 -5.32
CA LEU A 173 -9.47 8.54 -5.47
C LEU A 173 -10.65 8.94 -4.57
N ALA A 174 -10.57 10.09 -3.89
CA ALA A 174 -11.60 10.50 -2.94
C ALA A 174 -12.94 10.84 -3.62
N ASN A 175 -14.05 10.40 -3.02
CA ASN A 175 -15.38 10.80 -3.44
C ASN A 175 -15.97 11.88 -2.49
N GLY A 176 -17.19 12.35 -2.76
CA GLY A 176 -17.85 13.38 -1.94
C GLY A 176 -18.02 13.00 -0.46
N LYS A 177 -18.23 11.71 -0.16
CA LYS A 177 -18.32 11.19 1.22
C LYS A 177 -16.95 11.26 1.90
N THR A 178 -15.88 10.83 1.21
CA THR A 178 -14.50 10.92 1.69
C THR A 178 -14.11 12.37 1.98
N LEU A 179 -14.38 13.31 1.07
CA LEU A 179 -14.07 14.73 1.26
C LEU A 179 -14.86 15.34 2.43
N THR A 180 -16.11 14.91 2.63
CA THR A 180 -16.90 15.30 3.80
C THR A 180 -16.27 14.79 5.09
N ALA A 181 -15.86 13.53 5.15
CA ALA A 181 -15.17 12.96 6.31
C ALA A 181 -13.87 13.73 6.62
N VAL A 182 -13.04 14.00 5.60
CA VAL A 182 -11.82 14.79 5.71
C VAL A 182 -12.10 16.19 6.26
N SER A 183 -13.10 16.89 5.72
CA SER A 183 -13.49 18.24 6.20
C SER A 183 -13.88 18.25 7.68
N GLN A 184 -14.64 17.25 8.12
CA GLN A 184 -15.06 17.15 9.52
C GLN A 184 -13.89 16.79 10.45
N LEU A 185 -13.02 15.86 10.04
CA LEU A 185 -11.80 15.53 10.79
C LEU A 185 -10.89 16.76 10.91
N TYR A 186 -10.77 17.56 9.84
CA TYR A 186 -10.03 18.81 9.84
C TYR A 186 -10.60 19.83 10.82
N LYS A 187 -11.92 20.02 10.85
CA LYS A 187 -12.59 20.90 11.83
C LYS A 187 -12.31 20.53 13.28
N ILE A 188 -12.14 19.24 13.58
CA ILE A 188 -11.79 18.77 14.92
C ILE A 188 -10.32 19.06 15.28
N GLY A 189 -9.47 19.33 14.28
CA GLY A 189 -8.06 19.69 14.44
C GLY A 189 -7.09 18.69 13.82
N ALA A 190 -7.53 17.80 12.94
CA ALA A 190 -6.62 17.00 12.12
C ALA A 190 -6.00 17.86 11.01
N SER A 191 -4.74 17.60 10.65
CA SER A 191 -4.01 18.29 9.60
C SER A 191 -3.64 17.35 8.47
N ILE A 192 -4.01 17.76 7.24
CA ILE A 192 -3.60 17.09 6.00
C ILE A 192 -2.08 17.21 5.83
N GLU A 193 -1.49 18.35 6.21
CA GLU A 193 -0.04 18.56 6.13
C GLU A 193 0.72 17.58 7.03
N ILE A 194 0.28 17.42 8.28
CA ILE A 194 0.87 16.45 9.21
C ILE A 194 0.74 15.04 8.63
N ALA A 195 -0.43 14.68 8.10
CA ALA A 195 -0.63 13.36 7.49
C ALA A 195 0.32 13.14 6.30
N LYS A 196 0.40 14.10 5.37
CA LYS A 196 1.32 14.06 4.21
C LYS A 196 2.77 13.95 4.66
N LYS A 197 3.21 14.71 5.66
CA LYS A 197 4.57 14.66 6.19
C LYS A 197 4.91 13.28 6.78
N ILE A 198 3.94 12.60 7.38
CA ILE A 198 4.12 11.24 7.92
C ILE A 198 4.22 10.20 6.81
N LEU A 199 3.37 10.31 5.78
CA LEU A 199 3.33 9.38 4.65
C LEU A 199 4.49 9.57 3.68
N THR A 200 5.03 10.79 3.61
CA THR A 200 6.13 11.10 2.70
C THR A 200 7.39 10.38 3.15
N ARG A 201 7.90 9.49 2.30
CA ARG A 201 9.26 8.99 2.43
C ARG A 201 10.21 10.07 1.95
N GLU A 202 10.92 10.70 2.88
CA GLU A 202 12.14 11.42 2.51
C GLU A 202 13.11 10.42 1.91
N ARG A 203 13.49 10.67 0.65
CA ARG A 203 14.54 9.90 -0.01
C ARG A 203 15.86 10.27 0.63
N ASP A 204 16.68 9.25 0.91
CA ASP A 204 18.05 9.47 1.39
C ASP A 204 18.80 10.40 0.42
N PRO A 205 19.65 11.33 0.90
CA PRO A 205 20.43 12.22 0.04
C PRO A 205 21.16 11.49 -1.10
N SER A 206 21.67 10.27 -0.86
CA SER A 206 22.36 9.48 -1.89
C SER A 206 21.41 9.07 -3.02
N GLU A 207 20.18 8.67 -2.69
CA GLU A 207 19.14 8.35 -3.69
C GLU A 207 18.76 9.61 -4.49
N ARG A 208 18.63 10.75 -3.82
CA ARG A 208 18.32 12.04 -4.47
C ARG A 208 19.43 12.42 -5.46
N ILE A 209 20.69 12.34 -5.03
CA ILE A 209 21.86 12.62 -5.87
C ILE A 209 21.93 11.64 -7.05
N ALA A 210 21.68 10.34 -6.83
CA ALA A 210 21.67 9.34 -7.90
C ALA A 210 20.59 9.63 -8.95
N ARG A 211 19.38 10.05 -8.54
CA ARG A 211 18.32 10.47 -9.47
C ARG A 211 18.74 11.68 -10.31
N LEU A 212 19.33 12.70 -9.68
CA LEU A 212 19.79 13.90 -10.38
C LEU A 212 20.93 13.59 -11.36
N LYS A 213 21.95 12.84 -10.93
CA LYS A 213 23.06 12.42 -11.80
C LYS A 213 22.60 11.50 -12.94
N GLY A 214 21.64 10.62 -12.68
CA GLY A 214 21.05 9.77 -13.70
C GLY A 214 20.29 10.58 -14.75
N ALA A 215 19.50 11.56 -14.31
CA ALA A 215 18.75 12.46 -15.20
C ALA A 215 19.68 13.36 -16.04
N SER A 216 20.84 13.76 -15.52
CA SER A 216 21.79 14.60 -16.28
C SER A 216 22.60 13.83 -17.34
N ARG A 217 22.44 12.51 -17.44
CA ARG A 217 23.22 11.62 -18.33
C ARG A 217 22.33 10.79 -19.23
N ILE A 218 21.13 11.29 -19.50
CA ILE A 218 20.14 10.56 -20.29
C ILE A 218 20.53 10.54 -21.77
N SER A 219 20.36 9.38 -22.38
CA SER A 219 20.34 9.20 -23.84
C SER A 219 18.89 9.02 -24.27
N LEU A 220 18.40 9.95 -25.08
CA LEU A 220 17.00 9.99 -25.53
C LEU A 220 16.84 9.30 -26.88
N TYR A 221 15.82 8.45 -26.98
CA TYR A 221 15.43 7.78 -28.20
C TYR A 221 13.93 7.96 -28.43
N LYS A 222 13.55 8.11 -29.70
CA LYS A 222 12.15 8.14 -30.14
C LYS A 222 11.87 6.96 -31.05
N VAL A 223 10.77 6.27 -30.79
CA VAL A 223 10.24 5.22 -31.67
C VAL A 223 8.72 5.34 -31.68
N ASN A 224 8.13 5.43 -32.88
CA ASN A 224 6.71 5.77 -33.04
C ASN A 224 6.36 7.05 -32.22
N ASN A 225 5.39 6.94 -31.31
CA ASN A 225 4.98 8.01 -30.40
C ASN A 225 5.60 7.89 -29.00
N PHE A 226 6.56 6.99 -28.80
CA PHE A 226 7.17 6.73 -27.50
C PHE A 226 8.53 7.40 -27.34
N ILE A 227 8.80 7.86 -26.13
CA ILE A 227 10.10 8.35 -25.67
C ILE A 227 10.75 7.28 -24.79
N ILE A 228 11.86 6.72 -25.27
CA ILE A 228 12.66 5.71 -24.58
C ILE A 228 13.96 6.35 -24.11
N VAL A 229 14.32 6.15 -22.85
CA VAL A 229 15.46 6.83 -22.24
C VAL A 229 16.38 5.83 -21.56
N PHE A 230 17.66 5.91 -21.91
CA PHE A 230 18.73 5.17 -21.24
C PHE A 230 19.52 6.10 -20.31
N SER A 231 20.04 5.58 -19.21
CA SER A 231 20.95 6.32 -18.32
C SER A 231 21.94 5.38 -17.63
N ARG A 232 23.20 5.82 -17.52
CA ARG A 232 24.27 5.07 -16.86
C ARG A 232 24.51 5.56 -15.43
N ILE A 233 24.47 4.65 -14.48
CA ILE A 233 24.47 4.95 -13.04
C ILE A 233 25.22 3.88 -12.23
N GLY A 234 25.69 4.24 -11.03
CA GLY A 234 26.35 3.29 -10.12
C GLY A 234 25.41 2.64 -9.09
N SER A 235 24.28 3.27 -8.78
CA SER A 235 23.39 2.83 -7.69
C SER A 235 21.95 3.35 -7.87
N PHE A 236 21.02 2.77 -7.10
CA PHE A 236 19.59 3.14 -7.10
C PHE A 236 18.84 2.95 -8.43
N HIS A 237 19.21 1.94 -9.23
CA HIS A 237 18.69 1.68 -10.58
C HIS A 237 17.17 1.81 -10.73
N ALA A 238 16.41 1.07 -9.93
CA ALA A 238 14.95 1.15 -9.98
C ALA A 238 14.40 2.56 -9.65
N SER A 239 15.02 3.29 -8.71
CA SER A 239 14.57 4.64 -8.34
C SER A 239 14.91 5.67 -9.41
N VAL A 240 16.08 5.55 -10.03
CA VAL A 240 16.49 6.43 -11.15
C VAL A 240 15.65 6.14 -12.40
N ALA A 241 15.42 4.87 -12.77
CA ALA A 241 14.57 4.52 -13.90
C ALA A 241 13.14 5.06 -13.72
N LYS A 242 12.60 4.98 -12.49
CA LYS A 242 11.31 5.60 -12.16
C LYS A 242 11.36 7.13 -12.25
N ALA A 243 12.45 7.76 -11.82
CA ALA A 243 12.63 9.21 -11.95
C ALA A 243 12.61 9.68 -13.41
N ILE A 244 13.23 8.90 -14.30
CA ILE A 244 13.26 9.19 -15.73
C ILE A 244 11.86 9.09 -16.35
N VAL A 245 11.06 8.10 -15.95
CA VAL A 245 9.64 8.02 -16.33
C VAL A 245 8.85 9.22 -15.80
N ASP A 246 9.09 9.61 -14.54
CA ASP A 246 8.45 10.77 -13.91
C ASP A 246 8.80 12.10 -14.61
N LEU A 247 9.98 12.18 -15.25
CA LEU A 247 10.40 13.33 -16.05
C LEU A 247 9.76 13.39 -17.44
N GLY A 248 9.13 12.31 -17.91
CA GLY A 248 8.39 12.29 -19.18
C GLY A 248 8.75 11.16 -20.14
N ALA A 249 9.61 10.21 -19.75
CA ALA A 249 9.86 9.02 -20.57
C ALA A 249 8.67 8.03 -20.53
N ASP A 250 8.36 7.41 -21.66
CA ASP A 250 7.43 6.27 -21.71
C ASP A 250 8.09 4.99 -21.17
N LEU A 251 9.40 4.84 -21.42
CA LEU A 251 10.24 3.75 -20.93
C LEU A 251 11.60 4.33 -20.47
N GLY A 252 11.88 4.25 -19.17
CA GLY A 252 13.16 4.57 -18.57
C GLY A 252 13.97 3.31 -18.25
N ILE A 253 15.22 3.28 -18.73
CA ILE A 253 16.15 2.17 -18.59
C ILE A 253 17.43 2.70 -17.95
N THR A 254 17.83 2.08 -16.85
CA THR A 254 19.10 2.39 -16.20
C THR A 254 20.05 1.22 -16.27
N ILE A 255 21.30 1.47 -16.62
CA ILE A 255 22.36 0.47 -16.75
C ILE A 255 23.51 0.86 -15.81
N GLY A 256 24.18 -0.15 -15.26
CA GLY A 256 25.42 0.04 -14.52
C GLY A 256 25.98 -1.30 -14.04
N GLY A 257 27.23 -1.34 -13.63
CA GLY A 257 27.88 -2.58 -13.20
C GLY A 257 29.13 -2.34 -12.37
N ASN A 258 29.85 -3.43 -12.12
CA ASN A 258 31.15 -3.44 -11.45
C ASN A 258 32.29 -3.88 -12.39
N GLY A 259 32.09 -3.76 -13.71
CA GLY A 259 33.03 -4.17 -14.75
C GLY A 259 33.04 -5.66 -15.09
N LYS A 260 32.57 -6.54 -14.19
CA LYS A 260 32.41 -7.98 -14.45
C LYS A 260 30.97 -8.37 -14.78
N GLU A 261 30.03 -7.75 -14.08
CA GLU A 261 28.60 -7.97 -14.26
C GLU A 261 27.89 -6.62 -14.42
N SER A 262 27.04 -6.54 -15.43
CA SER A 262 26.19 -5.39 -15.68
C SER A 262 24.76 -5.72 -15.31
N LYS A 263 24.06 -4.74 -14.74
CA LYS A 263 22.65 -4.84 -14.37
C LYS A 263 21.85 -3.72 -15.00
N ALA A 264 20.61 -4.03 -15.35
CA ALA A 264 19.66 -3.06 -15.85
C ALA A 264 18.37 -3.06 -15.01
N SER A 265 17.76 -1.89 -14.89
CA SER A 265 16.39 -1.75 -14.38
C SER A 265 15.55 -0.96 -15.37
N LEU A 266 14.36 -1.48 -15.67
CA LEU A 266 13.44 -0.94 -16.63
C LEU A 266 12.15 -0.51 -15.92
N ARG A 267 11.63 0.66 -16.26
CA ARG A 267 10.35 1.21 -15.79
C ARG A 267 9.60 1.82 -16.96
N ALA A 268 8.32 1.55 -17.08
CA ALA A 268 7.46 2.15 -18.11
C ALA A 268 6.18 2.72 -17.53
N THR A 269 5.54 3.59 -18.29
CA THR A 269 4.16 4.02 -18.02
C THR A 269 3.19 2.88 -18.32
N GLN A 270 2.01 2.89 -17.68
CA GLN A 270 0.95 1.93 -18.02
C GLN A 270 0.50 2.11 -19.47
N LYS A 271 0.44 3.36 -19.96
CA LYS A 271 0.12 3.71 -21.34
C LYS A 271 1.08 3.05 -22.33
N PHE A 272 2.39 3.10 -22.07
CA PHE A 272 3.39 2.43 -22.90
C PHE A 272 3.08 0.94 -23.05
N TYR A 273 2.84 0.23 -21.93
CA TYR A 273 2.52 -1.20 -21.98
C TYR A 273 1.21 -1.45 -22.74
N THR A 274 0.13 -0.74 -22.45
CA THR A 274 -1.16 -0.96 -23.11
C THR A 274 -1.14 -0.67 -24.61
N SER A 275 -0.31 0.28 -25.05
CA SER A 275 -0.23 0.66 -26.46
C SER A 275 0.81 -0.14 -27.26
N SER A 276 1.89 -0.59 -26.63
CA SER A 276 2.95 -1.38 -27.30
C SER A 276 2.77 -2.89 -27.14
N ASN A 277 2.01 -3.32 -26.13
CA ASN A 277 1.93 -4.70 -25.66
C ASN A 277 3.30 -5.34 -25.35
N LEU A 278 4.31 -4.52 -25.00
CA LEU A 278 5.65 -4.99 -24.66
C LEU A 278 5.78 -5.22 -23.15
N HIS A 279 5.81 -6.48 -22.73
CA HIS A 279 5.95 -6.83 -21.32
C HIS A 279 7.42 -6.80 -20.88
N LEU A 280 7.83 -5.79 -20.08
CA LEU A 280 9.26 -5.59 -19.75
C LEU A 280 9.93 -6.81 -19.07
N GLY A 281 9.20 -7.55 -18.23
CA GLY A 281 9.71 -8.79 -17.63
C GLY A 281 9.98 -9.87 -18.67
N THR A 282 8.93 -10.45 -19.24
CA THR A 282 9.00 -11.62 -20.12
C THR A 282 9.53 -11.33 -21.52
N ASP A 283 9.19 -10.19 -22.14
CA ASP A 283 9.59 -9.89 -23.51
C ASP A 283 10.97 -9.26 -23.63
N VAL A 284 11.50 -8.67 -22.55
CA VAL A 284 12.78 -7.97 -22.55
C VAL A 284 13.76 -8.59 -21.57
N ALA A 285 13.49 -8.56 -20.27
CA ALA A 285 14.45 -8.98 -19.26
C ALA A 285 14.80 -10.48 -19.36
N ASN A 286 13.80 -11.36 -19.40
CA ASN A 286 14.00 -12.82 -19.50
C ASN A 286 14.67 -13.24 -20.81
N LYS A 287 14.48 -12.50 -21.90
CA LYS A 287 15.13 -12.81 -23.19
C LYS A 287 16.61 -12.52 -23.19
N ILE A 288 17.05 -11.57 -22.36
CA ILE A 288 18.44 -11.13 -22.31
C ILE A 288 19.21 -11.96 -21.29
N SER A 289 18.62 -12.32 -20.16
CA SER A 289 19.28 -13.05 -19.09
C SER A 289 18.31 -13.98 -18.35
N ASP A 290 18.81 -15.15 -17.94
CA ASP A 290 18.06 -16.12 -17.13
C ASP A 290 17.70 -15.57 -15.74
N SER A 291 18.47 -14.60 -15.25
CA SER A 291 18.19 -13.85 -14.01
C SER A 291 17.25 -12.65 -14.25
N GLY A 292 16.86 -12.40 -15.50
CA GLY A 292 15.95 -11.33 -15.88
C GLY A 292 14.50 -11.66 -15.54
N GLY A 293 13.74 -10.63 -15.13
CA GLY A 293 12.31 -10.77 -14.90
C GLY A 293 11.63 -9.54 -14.31
N GLY A 294 10.32 -9.67 -14.09
CA GLY A 294 9.50 -8.64 -13.48
C GLY A 294 8.07 -8.60 -14.04
N HIS A 295 7.46 -7.43 -13.89
CA HIS A 295 6.08 -7.11 -14.27
C HIS A 295 6.01 -6.42 -15.64
N PRO A 296 4.80 -6.22 -16.20
CA PRO A 296 4.63 -5.57 -17.50
C PRO A 296 5.32 -4.21 -17.62
N THR A 297 5.34 -3.41 -16.54
CA THR A 297 5.88 -2.05 -16.51
C THR A 297 7.12 -1.88 -15.64
N ALA A 298 7.64 -2.96 -15.05
CA ALA A 298 8.77 -2.90 -14.12
C ALA A 298 9.57 -4.19 -14.15
N ALA A 299 10.82 -4.14 -14.62
CA ALA A 299 11.69 -5.29 -14.71
C ALA A 299 13.14 -4.98 -14.29
N SER A 300 13.92 -6.03 -14.10
CA SER A 300 15.36 -5.97 -13.87
C SER A 300 16.04 -7.22 -14.41
N LEU A 301 17.32 -7.10 -14.73
CA LEU A 301 18.18 -8.22 -15.16
C LEU A 301 19.63 -7.94 -14.77
N SER A 302 20.43 -9.00 -14.62
CA SER A 302 21.89 -8.90 -14.58
C SER A 302 22.52 -9.86 -15.58
N LYS A 303 23.67 -9.53 -16.14
CA LYS A 303 24.39 -10.37 -17.10
C LYS A 303 25.89 -10.11 -17.04
N THR A 304 26.69 -11.16 -17.17
CA THR A 304 28.16 -11.13 -17.23
C THR A 304 28.66 -10.59 -18.56
N VAL A 305 28.42 -9.31 -18.81
CA VAL A 305 28.87 -8.53 -19.97
C VAL A 305 29.17 -7.11 -19.51
N ASP A 306 29.92 -6.34 -20.30
CA ASP A 306 30.10 -4.91 -20.04
C ASP A 306 28.82 -4.10 -20.31
N GLU A 307 28.79 -2.86 -19.81
CA GLU A 307 27.62 -1.99 -19.86
C GLU A 307 27.21 -1.63 -21.30
N ASN A 308 28.18 -1.45 -22.21
CA ASN A 308 27.89 -1.12 -23.62
C ASN A 308 27.23 -2.31 -24.31
N MET A 309 27.73 -3.52 -24.06
CA MET A 309 27.15 -4.72 -24.63
C MET A 309 25.75 -4.99 -24.09
N LEU A 310 25.50 -4.75 -22.80
CA LEU A 310 24.16 -4.87 -22.24
C LEU A 310 23.20 -3.83 -22.84
N GLU A 311 23.64 -2.59 -23.02
CA GLU A 311 22.86 -1.53 -23.70
C GLU A 311 22.49 -1.96 -25.12
N LYS A 312 23.44 -2.52 -25.88
CA LYS A 312 23.20 -3.02 -27.24
C LYS A 312 22.19 -4.17 -27.27
N LEU A 313 22.25 -5.11 -26.33
CA LEU A 313 21.26 -6.20 -26.22
C LEU A 313 19.86 -5.66 -25.94
N LEU A 314 19.74 -4.68 -25.04
CA LEU A 314 18.47 -4.02 -24.73
C LEU A 314 17.90 -3.30 -25.94
N LEU A 315 18.73 -2.51 -26.63
CA LEU A 315 18.32 -1.83 -27.87
C LEU A 315 17.81 -2.83 -28.91
N ASN A 316 18.56 -3.89 -29.19
CA ASN A 316 18.17 -4.90 -30.19
C ASN A 316 16.81 -5.55 -29.87
N VAL A 317 16.57 -5.93 -28.61
CA VAL A 317 15.31 -6.58 -28.21
C VAL A 317 14.13 -5.61 -28.31
N ILE A 318 14.35 -4.34 -27.94
CA ILE A 318 13.33 -3.30 -28.03
C ILE A 318 13.04 -2.95 -29.49
N GLU A 319 14.07 -2.79 -30.32
CA GLU A 319 13.92 -2.49 -31.75
C GLU A 319 13.21 -3.61 -32.51
N ALA A 320 13.50 -4.87 -32.19
CA ALA A 320 12.81 -6.02 -32.78
C ALA A 320 11.30 -6.03 -32.50
N LYS A 321 10.84 -5.32 -31.45
CA LYS A 321 9.44 -5.24 -31.06
C LYS A 321 8.76 -3.95 -31.47
N LEU A 322 9.46 -2.82 -31.40
CA LEU A 322 8.87 -1.48 -31.59
C LEU A 322 9.27 -0.82 -32.91
N GLY A 323 10.27 -1.36 -33.61
CA GLY A 323 10.93 -0.73 -34.75
C GLY A 323 12.17 0.07 -34.35
N LYS A 324 12.86 0.62 -35.35
CA LYS A 324 14.16 1.29 -35.18
C LYS A 324 14.06 2.52 -34.26
N LEU A 325 14.92 2.58 -33.24
CA LEU A 325 15.01 3.72 -32.32
C LEU A 325 15.82 4.84 -32.98
N LYS A 326 15.29 6.06 -32.94
CA LYS A 326 15.97 7.27 -33.46
C LYS A 326 16.49 8.11 -32.30
N THR A 327 17.79 8.37 -32.26
CA THR A 327 18.38 9.26 -31.25
C THR A 327 17.80 10.66 -31.36
N VAL A 328 17.44 11.25 -30.22
CA VAL A 328 17.08 12.67 -30.11
C VAL A 328 18.34 13.40 -29.64
N LYS A 329 18.86 14.29 -30.49
CA LYS A 329 19.98 15.17 -30.14
C LYS A 329 19.50 16.34 -29.30
#